data_AF-A0A956LWJ8-F1
#
_entry.id   AF-A0A956LWJ8-F1
#
_cell.length_a   1.000
_cell.length_b   1.000
_cell.length_c   1.000
_cell.angle_alpha   90.00
_cell.angle_beta   90.00
_cell.angle_gamma   90.00
#
_symmetry.space_group_name_H-M   'P 1'
#
loop_
_entity.id
_entity.type
_entity.pdbx_description
1 polymer ?
#
loop_
_entity_poly.entity_id
_entity_poly.type
_entity_poly.pdbx_seq_one_letter_code
_entity_poly.pdbx_strand_id
1 'polypeptide(L)'
;MTEPRSGQLDDTQILLDRIRLGDEQAREVLYARLLPGIRRWARGRLPSGSRDLSETDDLVQIALSRSLSRLEAFESRGRGAFMGYLRQILLN
;
A
#
# COMPACT_ATOMS: atom_id res chain seq x y z
N MET A 1 27.61 -4.77 16.53
CA MET A 1 26.70 -5.89 16.86
C MET A 1 25.30 -5.35 16.75
N THR A 2 24.71 -5.38 15.55
CA THR A 2 23.37 -4.85 15.29
C THR A 2 22.64 -5.86 14.42
N GLU A 3 21.98 -6.81 15.08
CA GLU A 3 20.97 -7.72 14.53
C GLU A 3 19.75 -7.59 15.47
N PRO A 4 18.50 -7.72 14.99
CA PRO A 4 18.14 -8.50 13.81
C PRO A 4 17.52 -7.68 12.67
N ARG A 5 17.69 -8.23 11.46
CA ARG A 5 16.87 -7.95 10.29
C ARG A 5 15.43 -8.44 10.55
N SER A 6 14.60 -7.62 11.19
CA SER A 6 13.15 -7.88 11.35
C SER A 6 12.36 -7.66 10.05
N GLY A 7 12.97 -7.89 8.89
CA GLY A 7 12.28 -7.95 7.59
C GLY A 7 11.63 -9.32 7.32
N GLN A 8 11.54 -10.17 8.34
CA GLN A 8 11.11 -11.56 8.21
C GLN A 8 9.59 -11.65 8.27
N LEU A 9 8.94 -11.34 7.14
CA LEU A 9 7.54 -11.69 6.85
C LEU A 9 6.51 -11.21 7.89
N ASP A 10 6.60 -9.97 8.37
CA ASP A 10 5.46 -9.39 9.10
C ASP A 10 4.20 -9.51 8.22
N ASP A 11 3.14 -10.13 8.72
CA ASP A 11 1.87 -10.19 8.01
C ASP A 11 1.43 -8.73 7.72
N THR A 12 0.74 -8.50 6.60
CA THR A 12 0.11 -7.20 6.35
C THR A 12 -0.67 -6.75 7.58
N GLN A 13 -1.30 -7.69 8.31
CA GLN A 13 -1.96 -7.39 9.57
C GLN A 13 -1.04 -6.77 10.64
N ILE A 14 0.15 -7.33 10.86
CA ILE A 14 1.09 -6.86 11.88
C ILE A 14 1.57 -5.45 11.54
N LEU A 15 1.84 -5.18 10.26
CA LEU A 15 2.23 -3.84 9.80
C LEU A 15 1.08 -2.85 9.99
N LEU A 16 -0.15 -3.23 9.67
CA LEU A 16 -1.33 -2.40 9.89
C LEU A 16 -1.51 -2.04 11.36
N ASP A 17 -1.36 -3.02 12.27
CA ASP A 17 -1.48 -2.80 13.71
C ASP A 17 -0.38 -1.86 14.24
N ARG A 18 0.86 -2.01 13.77
CA ARG A 18 1.95 -1.08 14.11
C ARG A 18 1.71 0.34 13.59
N ILE A 19 1.18 0.48 12.37
CA ILE A 19 0.87 1.81 11.81
C ILE A 19 -0.20 2.51 12.65
N ARG A 20 -1.20 1.77 13.17
CA ARG A 20 -2.22 2.34 14.09
C ARG A 20 -1.63 2.85 15.41
N LEU A 21 -0.48 2.31 15.82
CA LEU A 21 0.27 2.77 16.99
C LEU A 21 1.21 3.95 16.68
N GLY A 22 1.20 4.46 15.44
CA GLY A 22 2.06 5.57 15.01
C GLY A 22 3.44 5.15 14.49
N ASP A 23 3.66 3.87 14.20
CA ASP A 23 4.94 3.38 13.68
C ASP A 23 5.13 3.74 12.20
N GLU A 24 5.87 4.82 11.95
CA GLU A 24 6.23 5.25 10.60
C GLU A 24 7.11 4.25 9.85
N GLN A 25 7.94 3.44 10.53
CA GLN A 25 8.75 2.43 9.84
C GLN A 25 7.86 1.30 9.32
N ALA A 26 6.86 0.87 10.10
CA ALA A 26 5.88 -0.12 9.63
C ALA A 26 5.13 0.38 8.39
N ARG A 27 4.87 1.69 8.33
CA ARG A 27 4.28 2.36 7.16
C ARG A 27 5.16 2.21 5.93
N GLU A 28 6.43 2.58 6.02
CA GLU A 28 7.39 2.48 4.91
C GLU A 28 7.58 1.03 4.44
N VAL A 29 7.61 0.06 5.37
CA VAL A 29 7.71 -1.37 5.04
C VAL A 29 6.45 -1.85 4.30
N LEU A 30 5.27 -1.45 4.75
CA LEU A 30 4.01 -1.79 4.08
C LEU A 30 3.97 -1.19 2.66
N TYR A 31 4.39 0.07 2.52
CA TYR A 31 4.53 0.76 1.24
C TYR A 31 5.45 0.01 0.27
N ALA A 32 6.68 -0.26 0.68
CA ALA A 32 7.68 -0.92 -0.14
C ALA A 32 7.19 -2.30 -0.65
N ARG A 33 6.38 -2.99 0.15
CA ARG A 33 5.81 -4.30 -0.20
C ARG A 33 4.67 -4.22 -1.20
N LEU A 34 3.81 -3.20 -1.11
CA LEU A 34 2.60 -3.09 -1.94
C LEU A 34 2.83 -2.33 -3.24
N LEU A 35 3.77 -1.39 -3.23
CA LEU A 35 4.04 -0.49 -4.35
C LEU A 35 4.27 -1.23 -5.69
N PRO A 36 5.11 -2.28 -5.77
CA PRO A 36 5.35 -2.96 -7.05
C PRO A 36 4.10 -3.65 -7.59
N GLY A 37 3.27 -4.21 -6.69
CA GLY A 37 2.05 -4.91 -7.06
C GLY A 37 0.97 -3.95 -7.58
N ILE A 38 0.77 -2.83 -6.89
CA ILE A 38 -0.30 -1.88 -7.24
C ILE A 38 0.07 -1.10 -8.50
N ARG A 39 1.34 -0.74 -8.66
CA ARG A 39 1.87 -0.09 -9.87
C ARG A 39 1.68 -0.97 -11.10
N ARG A 40 1.98 -2.27 -10.99
CA ARG A 40 1.75 -3.23 -12.10
C ARG A 40 0.28 -3.35 -12.45
N TRP A 41 -0.60 -3.40 -11.45
CA TRP A 41 -2.04 -3.45 -11.67
C TRP A 41 -2.57 -2.17 -12.33
N ALA A 42 -2.18 -1.00 -11.80
CA ALA A 42 -2.60 0.32 -12.28
C ALA A 42 -2.24 0.51 -13.76
N ARG A 43 -1.00 0.20 -14.14
CA ARG A 43 -0.54 0.27 -15.54
C ARG A 43 -1.36 -0.58 -16.52
N GLY A 44 -1.94 -1.69 -16.06
CA GLY A 44 -2.74 -2.59 -16.90
C GLY A 44 -4.23 -2.27 -16.94
N ARG A 45 -4.73 -1.44 -16.00
CA ARG A 45 -6.17 -1.20 -15.78
C ARG A 45 -6.58 0.26 -15.98
N LEU A 46 -5.68 1.21 -15.81
CA LEU A 46 -5.97 2.62 -16.07
C LEU A 46 -5.81 2.92 -17.57
N PRO A 47 -6.78 3.62 -18.20
CA PRO A 47 -6.67 4.00 -19.60
C PRO A 47 -5.41 4.84 -19.79
N SER A 48 -4.58 4.46 -20.76
CA SER A 48 -3.32 5.12 -21.11
C SER A 48 -3.53 6.45 -21.84
N GLY A 49 -4.46 7.28 -21.32
CA GLY A 49 -4.69 8.63 -21.81
C GLY A 49 -3.45 9.46 -21.55
N SER A 50 -2.58 9.56 -22.54
CA SER A 50 -1.31 10.31 -22.54
C SER A 50 -0.21 9.78 -21.63
N ARG A 51 0.23 8.54 -21.86
CA ARG A 51 1.63 8.04 -21.76
C ARG A 51 2.53 8.37 -20.53
N ASP A 52 2.06 9.06 -19.51
CA ASP A 52 2.94 9.52 -18.45
C ASP A 52 2.99 8.49 -17.33
N LEU A 53 4.15 7.83 -17.22
CA LEU A 53 4.46 6.97 -16.08
C LEU A 53 4.36 7.77 -14.77
N SER A 54 4.60 9.08 -14.82
CA SER A 54 4.40 9.99 -13.69
C SER A 54 2.96 9.98 -13.21
N GLU A 55 1.99 10.08 -14.10
CA GLU A 55 0.56 10.16 -13.72
C GLU A 55 0.08 8.85 -13.06
N THR A 56 0.56 7.69 -13.54
CA THR A 56 0.27 6.41 -12.87
C THR A 56 0.90 6.34 -11.49
N ASP A 57 2.14 6.82 -11.35
CA ASP A 57 2.85 6.81 -10.06
C ASP A 57 2.22 7.79 -9.07
N ASP A 58 1.77 8.95 -9.53
CA ASP A 58 1.07 9.96 -8.74
C ASP A 58 -0.27 9.42 -8.22
N LEU A 59 -1.05 8.77 -9.08
CA LEU A 59 -2.31 8.12 -8.67
C LEU A 59 -2.07 7.01 -7.64
N VAL A 60 -1.02 6.20 -7.82
CA VAL A 60 -0.63 5.17 -6.85
C VAL A 60 -0.26 5.78 -5.50
N GLN A 61 0.53 6.86 -5.49
CA GLN A 61 0.92 7.56 -4.27
C GLN A 61 -0.29 8.18 -3.55
N ILE A 62 -1.20 8.80 -4.30
CA ILE A 62 -2.46 9.35 -3.75
C ILE A 62 -3.31 8.24 -3.14
N ALA A 63 -3.47 7.10 -3.84
CA ALA A 63 -4.28 6.00 -3.36
C ALA A 63 -3.73 5.41 -2.07
N LEU A 64 -2.41 5.23 -1.99
CA LEU A 64 -1.77 4.74 -0.79
C LEU A 64 -1.87 5.76 0.36
N SER A 65 -1.63 7.04 0.10
CA SER A 65 -1.76 8.10 1.11
C SER A 65 -3.18 8.16 1.69
N ARG A 66 -4.20 8.10 0.82
CA ARG A 66 -5.61 8.03 1.23
C ARG A 66 -5.94 6.75 2.00
N SER A 67 -5.34 5.63 1.62
CA SER A 67 -5.55 4.36 2.32
C SER A 67 -5.04 4.42 3.75
N LEU A 68 -3.92 5.12 3.99
CA LEU A 68 -3.34 5.28 5.31
C LEU A 68 -4.13 6.23 6.20
N SER A 69 -4.63 7.33 5.64
CA SER A 69 -5.54 8.23 6.37
C SER A 69 -6.84 7.54 6.80
N ARG A 70 -7.21 6.45 6.14
CA ARG A 70 -8.40 5.63 6.45
C ARG A 70 -8.06 4.30 7.11
N LEU A 71 -6.78 4.08 7.46
CA LEU A 71 -6.30 2.80 7.96
C LEU A 71 -6.86 2.47 9.33
N GLU A 72 -7.08 3.49 10.15
CA GLU A 72 -7.68 3.34 11.48
C GLU A 72 -9.06 2.68 11.40
N ALA A 73 -9.84 2.99 10.35
CA ALA A 73 -11.16 2.41 10.09
C ALA A 73 -11.12 1.16 9.20
N PHE A 74 -9.97 0.80 8.63
CA PHE A 74 -9.84 -0.34 7.73
C PHE A 74 -9.73 -1.65 8.53
N GLU A 75 -10.72 -2.53 8.44
CA GLU A 75 -10.60 -3.89 8.95
C GLU A 75 -10.11 -4.84 7.85
N SER A 76 -9.00 -5.52 8.12
CA SER A 76 -8.44 -6.53 7.23
C SER A 76 -9.32 -7.79 7.24
N ARG A 77 -10.04 -8.02 6.14
CA ARG A 77 -10.90 -9.21 5.96
C ARG A 77 -10.17 -10.42 5.35
N GLY A 78 -8.87 -10.56 5.64
CA GLY A 78 -8.04 -11.68 5.19
C GLY A 78 -6.96 -11.32 4.19
N ARG A 79 -6.22 -12.34 3.73
CA ARG A 79 -5.05 -12.18 2.84
C ARG A 79 -5.46 -11.45 1.55
N GLY A 80 -4.87 -10.28 1.32
CA GLY A 80 -5.10 -9.46 0.12
C GLY A 80 -6.25 -8.45 0.23
N ALA A 81 -6.97 -8.37 1.35
CA ALA A 81 -8.05 -7.39 1.54
C ALA A 81 -7.56 -5.95 1.34
N PHE A 82 -6.37 -5.62 1.85
CA PHE A 82 -5.78 -4.30 1.69
C PHE A 82 -5.43 -3.97 0.23
N MET A 83 -4.98 -4.97 -0.54
CA MET A 83 -4.73 -4.79 -1.98
C MET A 83 -6.04 -4.53 -2.75
N GLY A 84 -7.12 -5.22 -2.39
CA GLY A 84 -8.46 -4.95 -2.94
C GLY A 84 -8.94 -3.53 -2.63
N TYR A 85 -8.71 -3.09 -1.39
CA TYR A 85 -9.03 -1.73 -0.95
C TYR A 85 -8.26 -0.66 -1.73
N LEU A 86 -6.95 -0.84 -1.96
CA LEU A 86 -6.14 0.07 -2.78
C LEU A 86 -6.64 0.16 -4.23
N ARG A 87 -7.02 -0.98 -4.82
CA ARG A 87 -7.60 -1.00 -6.17
C ARG A 87 -8.93 -0.25 -6.22
N GLN A 88 -9.75 -0.36 -5.18
CA GLN A 88 -10.99 0.40 -5.07
C GLN A 88 -10.72 1.90 -5.01
N ILE A 89 -9.73 2.36 -4.25
CA ILE A 89 -9.36 3.78 -4.19
C ILE A 89 -8.88 4.30 -5.55
N LEU A 90 -8.16 3.49 -6.34
CA LEU A 90 -7.70 3.89 -7.68
C LEU A 90 -8.81 3.96 -8.73
N LEU A 91 -9.96 3.34 -8.48
CA LEU A 91 -11.11 3.35 -9.40
C LEU A 91 -12.15 4.42 -9.06
N ASN A 92 -12.06 5.05 -7.88
CA ASN A 92 -12.96 6.12 -7.42
C ASN A 92 -12.27 7.48 -7.52
#